data_AF-A0A163Y9V4-F1
#
_entry.id   AF-A0A163Y9V4-F1
#
_cell.length_a   1.000
_cell.length_b   1.000
_cell.length_c   1.000
_cell.angle_alpha   90.00
_cell.angle_beta   90.00
_cell.angle_gamma   90.00
#
_symmetry.space_group_name_H-M   'P 1'
#
loop_
_entity.id
_entity.type
_entity.pdbx_description
1 polymer ?
#
loop_
_entity_poly.entity_id
_entity_poly.type
_entity_poly.pdbx_seq_one_letter_code
_entity_poly.pdbx_strand_id
1 'polypeptide(L)' 'MDDENQMQLERLRTVLEVARRNGNQLFIDNIEREIAALERGECSPIVEEYLTEEERS' A
#
# COMPACT_ATOMS: atom_id res chain seq x y z
N MET A 1 -15.57 -2.27 -8.90
CA MET A 1 -14.26 -1.60 -8.98
C MET A 1 -14.07 -0.65 -7.80
N ASP A 2 -15.03 0.24 -7.49
CA ASP A 2 -14.87 1.16 -6.35
C ASP A 2 -14.93 0.48 -4.97
N ASP A 3 -15.80 -0.53 -4.79
CA ASP A 3 -15.94 -1.21 -3.48
C ASP A 3 -14.68 -1.98 -3.07
N GLU A 4 -13.99 -2.62 -4.03
CA GLU A 4 -12.75 -3.37 -3.77
C GLU A 4 -11.60 -2.42 -3.42
N ASN A 5 -11.46 -1.32 -4.16
CA ASN A 5 -10.47 -0.27 -3.86
C ASN A 5 -10.73 0.36 -2.49
N GLN A 6 -12.00 0.62 -2.16
CA GLN A 6 -12.38 1.16 -0.86
C GLN A 6 -12.03 0.20 0.29
N MET A 7 -12.34 -1.09 0.13
CA MET A 7 -11.96 -2.12 1.10
C MET A 7 -10.44 -2.24 1.25
N GLN A 8 -9.69 -2.13 0.14
CA GLN A 8 -8.23 -2.17 0.17
C GLN A 8 -7.65 -0.93 0.88
N LEU A 9 -8.20 0.27 0.64
CA LEU A 9 -7.81 1.50 1.34
C LEU A 9 -8.03 1.39 2.85
N GLU A 10 -9.16 0.85 3.29
CA GLU A 10 -9.45 0.64 4.72
C GLU A 10 -8.45 -0.33 5.37
N ARG A 11 -8.10 -1.41 4.66
CA ARG A 11 -7.07 -2.36 5.12
C ARG A 11 -5.70 -1.67 5.23
N LEU A 12 -5.28 -0.94 4.20
CA LEU A 12 -4.00 -0.23 4.20
C LEU A 12 -3.92 0.79 5.34
N ARG A 13 -5.00 1.54 5.60
CA ARG A 13 -5.08 2.49 6.72
C ARG A 13 -4.95 1.79 8.07
N THR A 14 -5.56 0.62 8.23
CA THR A 14 -5.43 -0.20 9.46
C THR A 14 -3.99 -0.67 9.67
N VAL A 15 -3.33 -1.15 8.62
CA VAL A 15 -1.93 -1.59 8.69
C VAL A 15 -1.00 -0.40 8.98
N LEU A 16 -1.26 0.76 8.37
CA LEU A 16 -0.49 1.99 8.63
C LEU A 16 -0.54 2.40 10.10
N GLU A 17 -1.71 2.30 10.74
CA GLU A 17 -1.85 2.59 12.17
C GLU A 17 -0.98 1.67 13.03
N VAL A 18 -0.98 0.36 12.73
CA VAL A 18 -0.13 -0.62 13.41
C VAL A 18 1.35 -0.33 13.16
N ALA A 19 1.72 -0.01 11.92
CA ALA A 19 3.09 0.34 11.54
C ALA A 19 3.62 1.57 12.30
N ARG A 20 2.79 2.61 12.42
CA ARG A 20 3.08 3.83 13.19
C ARG A 20 3.30 3.55 14.66
N ARG A 21 2.49 2.68 15.27
CA ARG A 21 2.68 2.26 16.68
C ARG A 21 3.99 1.51 16.90
N ASN A 22 4.44 0.75 15.90
CA ASN A 22 5.67 -0.04 15.98
C ASN A 22 6.93 0.74 15.56
N GLY A 23 6.79 1.95 15.01
CA GLY A 23 7.92 2.81 14.61
C GLY A 23 8.72 2.31 13.41
N ASN A 24 8.13 1.48 12.54
CA ASN A 24 8.80 0.99 11.33
C ASN A 24 8.69 2.01 10.19
N GLN A 25 9.59 3.00 10.17
CA GLN A 25 9.51 4.14 9.24
C GLN A 25 9.47 3.72 7.76
N LEU A 26 10.32 2.78 7.34
CA LEU A 26 10.34 2.31 5.95
C LEU A 26 8.98 1.72 5.54
N PHE A 27 8.36 0.94 6.42
CA PHE A 27 7.07 0.33 6.16
C PHE A 27 5.92 1.36 6.16
N ILE A 28 6.00 2.36 7.04
CA ILE A 28 5.07 3.51 7.06
C ILE A 28 5.13 4.26 5.73
N ASP A 29 6.32 4.65 5.29
CA ASP A 29 6.54 5.40 4.05
C ASP A 29 6.01 4.62 2.85
N ASN A 30 6.23 3.31 2.81
CA ASN A 30 5.75 2.44 1.73
C ASN A 30 4.21 2.39 1.69
N ILE A 31 3.53 2.20 2.83
CA ILE A 31 2.06 2.14 2.86
C ILE A 31 1.44 3.51 2.53
N GLU A 32 2.06 4.61 2.93
CA GLU A 32 1.58 5.94 2.58
C GLU A 32 1.64 6.17 1.06
N ARG A 33 2.72 5.71 0.40
CA ARG A 33 2.84 5.73 -1.07
C ARG A 33 1.79 4.85 -1.74
N GLU A 34 1.54 3.66 -1.19
CA GLU A 34 0.55 2.71 -1.70
C GLU A 34 -0.88 3.29 -1.64
N ILE A 35 -1.25 3.89 -0.50
CA ILE A 35 -2.55 4.55 -0.34
C ILE A 35 -2.69 5.69 -1.35
N ALA A 36 -1.66 6.52 -1.52
CA ALA A 36 -1.70 7.65 -2.44
C ALA A 36 -1.85 7.22 -3.91
N ALA A 37 -1.21 6.11 -4.31
CA ALA A 37 -1.38 5.55 -5.65
C ALA A 37 -2.80 4.99 -5.84
N LEU A 38 -3.31 4.23 -4.85
CA LEU A 38 -4.63 3.64 -4.91
C LEU A 38 -5.75 4.70 -4.95
N GLU A 39 -5.62 5.81 -4.20
CA GLU A 39 -6.56 6.95 -4.24
C GLU A 39 -6.56 7.66 -5.61
N ARG A 40 -5.47 7.58 -6.37
CA ARG A 40 -5.37 8.11 -7.74
C ARG A 40 -5.77 7.11 -8.83
N GLY A 41 -6.02 5.85 -8.45
CA GLY A 41 -6.22 4.76 -9.41
C GLY A 41 -4.95 4.35 -10.15
N GLU A 42 -3.78 4.65 -9.58
CA GLU A 42 -2.46 4.27 -10.09
C GLU A 42 -2.08 2.86 -9.60
N CYS A 43 -1.14 2.22 -10.29
CA CYS A 43 -0.59 0.93 -9.87
C CYS A 43 0.20 1.05 -8.56
N SER A 44 0.29 -0.06 -7.82
CA SER A 44 1.06 -0.16 -6.58
C SER A 44 2.54 0.17 -6.83
N PRO A 45 3.08 1.27 -6.28
CA PRO A 45 4.50 1.59 -6.43
C PRO A 45 5.40 0.56 -5.73
N ILE A 46 4.88 -0.14 -4.71
CA ILE A 46 5.64 -1.21 -4.03
C ILE A 46 5.81 -2.41 -4.97
N VAL A 47 4.75 -2.79 -5.70
CA VAL A 47 4.80 -3.90 -6.66
C VAL A 47 5.74 -3.60 -7.83
N GLU A 48 5.88 -2.33 -8.19
CA GLU A 48 6.80 -1.93 -9.26
C GLU A 48 8.26 -1.84 -8.78
N GLU A 49 8.51 -1.38 -7.56
CA GLU A 49 9.87 -1.13 -7.06
C GLU A 49 10.51 -2.34 -6.36
N TYR A 50 9.73 -3.21 -5.73
CA TYR A 50 10.25 -4.26 -4.86
C TYR A 50 9.93 -5.68 -5.30
N LEU A 51 9.01 -5.89 -6.23
CA LEU A 51 8.68 -7.21 -6.78
C LEU A 51 9.25 -7.35 -8.19
N THR A 52 10.03 -8.41 -8.39
CA THR A 52 10.49 -8.82 -9.72
C THR A 52 9.30 -9.37 -10.53
N GLU A 53 9.43 -9.46 -11.86
CA GLU A 53 8.38 -10.02 -12.73
C GLU A 53 7.91 -11.40 -12.29
N GLU A 54 8.82 -12.24 -11.80
CA GLU A 54 8.50 -13.58 -11.29
C GLU A 54 7.63 -13.52 -10.03
N GLU A 55 7.84 -12.54 -9.15
CA GLU A 55 7.10 -12.36 -7.89
C GLU A 55 5.76 -11.62 -8.07
N ARG A 56 5.52 -11.04 -9.26
CA ARG A 56 4.24 -10.39 -9.62
C ARG A 56 3.16 -11.37 -10.14
N SER A 57 3.52 -12.64 -10.35
CA SER A 57 2.72 -13.69 -11.00
C SER A 57 1.55 -14.20 -10.17
#